data_AF-A0A960LSM4-F1
#
_entry.id   AF-A0A960LSM4-F1
#
_cell.length_a   1.000
_cell.length_b   1.000
_cell.length_c   1.000
_cell.angle_alpha   90.00
_cell.angle_beta   90.00
_cell.angle_gamma   90.00
#
_symmetry.space_group_name_H-M   'P 1'
#
loop_
_entity.id
_entity.type
_entity.pdbx_description
1 polymer ?
#
loop_
_entity_poly.entity_id
_entity_poly.type
_entity_poly.pdbx_seq_one_letter_code
_entity_poly.pdbx_strand_id
1 'polypeptide(L)'
;MQDVSSVGGTGGQKPLTPEQTQHLQEDYQKSFDLFENALKEYSKPNVEYHKKEQLKKVMDEALDVMNKTAHAALQEGKLTQEKALANDYQAYMKDPTDANQQKLLADLEALKSS
;
A
#
# COMPACT_ATOMS: atom_id res chain seq x y z
N MET A 1 -8.87 -36.16 -36.60
CA MET A 1 -10.05 -36.25 -35.73
C MET A 1 -9.63 -36.98 -34.46
N GLN A 2 -9.90 -36.36 -33.30
CA GLN A 2 -9.98 -36.92 -31.93
C GLN A 2 -8.70 -37.55 -31.37
N ASP A 3 -8.28 -37.42 -30.12
CA ASP A 3 -8.59 -36.61 -28.92
C ASP A 3 -7.45 -37.00 -27.96
N VAL A 4 -7.02 -36.12 -27.05
CA VAL A 4 -6.81 -36.38 -25.61
C VAL A 4 -5.96 -35.26 -24.97
N SER A 5 -6.69 -34.36 -24.33
CA SER A 5 -6.52 -34.00 -22.92
C SER A 5 -5.09 -33.86 -22.39
N SER A 6 -4.63 -32.60 -22.31
CA SER A 6 -3.74 -32.19 -21.22
C SER A 6 -4.44 -31.15 -20.37
N VAL A 7 -5.08 -31.64 -19.30
CA VAL A 7 -5.47 -30.84 -18.14
C VAL A 7 -4.18 -30.51 -17.41
N GLY A 8 -3.58 -29.37 -17.74
CA GLY A 8 -2.46 -28.77 -17.03
C GLY A 8 -2.95 -27.55 -16.26
N GLY A 9 -3.43 -27.78 -15.04
CA GLY A 9 -3.76 -26.72 -14.12
C GLY A 9 -2.51 -25.96 -13.69
N THR A 10 -2.47 -24.67 -14.03
CA THR A 10 -1.97 -23.57 -13.19
C THR A 10 -2.62 -22.33 -13.80
N GLY A 11 -3.43 -21.59 -13.04
CA GLY A 11 -3.97 -20.31 -13.46
C GLY A 11 -2.82 -19.33 -13.72
N GLY A 12 -2.27 -19.38 -14.93
CA GLY A 12 -1.16 -18.56 -15.35
C GLY A 12 -1.65 -17.14 -15.52
N GLN A 13 -1.51 -16.34 -14.47
CA GLN A 13 -1.52 -14.89 -14.65
C GLN A 13 -0.46 -14.57 -15.70
N LYS A 14 -0.92 -14.01 -16.83
CA LYS A 14 -0.04 -13.59 -17.90
C LYS A 14 0.98 -12.61 -17.29
N PRO A 15 2.29 -12.75 -17.56
CA PRO A 15 3.27 -11.79 -17.07
C PRO A 15 2.85 -10.38 -17.50
N LEU A 16 2.91 -9.42 -16.58
CA LEU A 16 2.60 -8.03 -16.89
C LEU A 16 3.50 -7.50 -18.00
N THR A 17 2.97 -6.66 -18.87
CA THR A 17 3.80 -5.93 -19.83
C THR A 17 4.64 -4.88 -19.09
N PRO A 18 5.76 -4.42 -19.68
CA PRO A 18 6.54 -3.32 -19.10
C PRO A 18 5.70 -2.06 -18.86
N GLU A 19 4.78 -1.74 -19.78
CA GLU A 19 3.86 -0.60 -19.66
C GLU A 19 2.88 -0.76 -18.49
N GLN A 20 2.31 -1.95 -18.30
CA GLN A 20 1.45 -2.24 -17.14
C GLN A 20 2.23 -2.15 -15.83
N THR A 21 3.46 -2.65 -15.83
CA THR A 21 4.35 -2.58 -14.65
C THR A 21 4.68 -1.12 -14.31
N GLN A 22 4.97 -0.29 -15.31
CA GLN A 22 5.23 1.13 -15.12
C GLN A 22 4.00 1.87 -14.58
N HIS A 23 2.81 1.63 -15.13
CA HIS A 23 1.59 2.25 -14.61
C HIS A 23 1.33 1.89 -13.16
N LEU A 24 1.54 0.63 -12.77
CA LEU A 24 1.38 0.18 -11.39
C LEU A 24 2.42 0.81 -10.46
N GLN A 25 3.65 1.02 -10.93
CA GLN A 25 4.68 1.75 -10.17
C GLN A 25 4.32 3.23 -9.99
N GLU A 26 3.77 3.87 -11.01
CA GLU A 26 3.30 5.26 -10.92
C GLU A 26 2.11 5.39 -9.96
N ASP A 27 1.15 4.47 -10.03
CA ASP A 27 0.01 4.43 -9.10
C ASP A 27 0.48 4.20 -7.67
N TYR A 28 1.40 3.26 -7.47
CA TYR A 28 2.01 2.99 -6.18
C TYR A 28 2.67 4.27 -5.61
N GLN A 29 3.50 4.96 -6.39
CA GLN A 29 4.19 6.16 -5.93
C GLN A 29 3.20 7.29 -5.59
N LYS A 30 2.20 7.53 -6.44
CA LYS A 30 1.17 8.55 -6.19
C LYS A 30 0.41 8.26 -4.90
N SER A 31 0.04 6.99 -4.68
CA SER A 31 -0.64 6.57 -3.46
C SER A 31 0.25 6.67 -2.23
N PHE A 32 1.53 6.31 -2.34
CA PHE A 32 2.50 6.51 -1.28
C PHE A 32 2.59 8.00 -0.86
N ASP A 33 2.72 8.90 -1.85
CA ASP A 33 2.80 10.34 -1.59
C ASP A 33 1.50 10.87 -0.96
N LEU A 34 0.33 10.38 -1.39
CA LEU A 34 -0.95 10.74 -0.80
C LEU A 34 -1.05 10.28 0.65
N PHE A 35 -0.61 9.05 0.94
CA PHE A 35 -0.59 8.52 2.29
C PHE A 35 0.33 9.34 3.21
N GLU A 36 1.58 9.58 2.78
CA GLU A 36 2.58 10.34 3.55
C GLU A 36 2.07 11.75 3.87
N ASN A 37 1.52 12.45 2.88
CA ASN A 37 0.98 13.79 3.06
C ASN A 37 -0.27 13.81 3.95
N ALA A 38 -1.17 12.85 3.78
CA ALA A 38 -2.38 12.76 4.61
C ALA A 38 -2.05 12.43 6.07
N LEU A 39 -1.09 11.54 6.32
CA LEU A 39 -0.60 11.22 7.67
C LEU A 39 0.04 12.44 8.33
N LYS A 40 0.87 13.17 7.58
CA LYS A 40 1.50 14.40 8.06
C LYS A 40 0.46 15.43 8.49
N GLU A 41 -0.59 15.63 7.70
CA GLU A 41 -1.68 16.53 8.07
C GLU A 41 -2.50 15.97 9.24
N TYR A 42 -2.81 14.67 9.25
CA TYR A 42 -3.60 14.01 10.29
C TYR A 42 -2.95 14.11 11.68
N SER A 43 -1.62 14.05 11.71
CA SER A 43 -0.81 14.10 12.93
C SER A 43 -0.69 15.50 13.55
N LYS A 44 -1.12 16.56 12.84
CA LYS A 44 -1.04 17.92 13.38
C LYS A 44 -1.95 18.11 14.59
N PRO A 45 -1.54 18.94 15.56
CA PRO A 45 -2.43 19.36 16.63
C PRO A 45 -3.58 20.19 16.06
N ASN A 46 -4.77 20.07 16.65
CA ASN A 46 -5.96 20.87 16.34
C ASN A 46 -6.53 20.71 14.92
N VAL A 47 -6.33 19.56 14.27
CA VAL A 47 -7.06 19.23 13.03
C VAL A 47 -8.54 19.04 13.37
N GLU A 48 -9.41 19.75 12.65
CA GLU A 48 -10.86 19.64 12.81
C GLU A 48 -11.34 18.19 12.58
N TYR A 49 -12.33 17.76 13.36
CA TYR A 49 -12.80 16.36 13.34
C TYR A 49 -13.14 15.86 11.93
N HIS A 50 -13.94 16.64 11.17
CA HIS A 50 -14.35 16.28 9.81
C HIS A 50 -13.14 16.18 8.86
N LYS A 51 -12.13 17.04 9.05
CA LYS A 51 -10.89 17.00 8.28
C LYS A 51 -10.05 15.77 8.66
N LYS A 52 -10.03 15.38 9.93
CA LYS A 52 -9.40 14.11 10.37
C LYS A 52 -10.05 12.89 9.72
N GLU A 53 -11.38 12.84 9.64
CA GLU A 53 -12.09 11.74 8.97
C GLU A 53 -11.76 11.69 7.47
N GLN A 54 -11.71 12.84 6.79
CA GLN A 54 -11.33 12.92 5.38
C GLN A 54 -9.89 12.45 5.16
N LEU A 55 -8.95 12.89 6.00
CA LEU A 55 -7.55 12.47 5.93
C LEU A 55 -7.40 10.96 6.19
N LYS A 56 -8.16 10.42 7.15
CA LYS A 56 -8.22 8.97 7.39
C LYS A 56 -8.69 8.24 6.13
N LYS A 57 -9.75 8.71 5.49
CA LYS A 57 -10.25 8.11 4.25
C LYS A 57 -9.21 8.14 3.14
N VAL A 58 -8.49 9.25 2.98
CA VAL A 58 -7.38 9.34 2.01
C VAL A 58 -6.28 8.33 2.33
N MET A 59 -5.87 8.19 3.60
CA MET A 59 -4.90 7.18 4.00
C MET A 59 -5.40 5.76 3.76
N ASP A 60 -6.66 5.46 4.07
CA ASP A 60 -7.27 4.14 3.83
C ASP A 60 -7.27 3.78 2.33
N GLU A 61 -7.67 4.72 1.46
CA GLU A 61 -7.72 4.53 0.01
C GLU A 61 -6.32 4.43 -0.60
N ALA A 62 -5.39 5.26 -0.15
CA ALA A 62 -4.00 5.23 -0.60
C ALA A 62 -3.33 3.89 -0.24
N LEU A 63 -3.50 3.42 0.99
CA LEU A 63 -2.95 2.14 1.44
C LEU A 63 -3.55 0.95 0.67
N ASP A 64 -4.84 0.99 0.33
CA ASP A 64 -5.46 -0.05 -0.49
C ASP A 64 -4.86 -0.10 -1.91
N VAL A 65 -4.62 1.05 -2.54
CA VAL A 65 -3.96 1.12 -3.85
C VAL A 65 -2.51 0.66 -3.76
N MET A 66 -1.75 1.06 -2.74
CA MET A 66 -0.38 0.60 -2.51
C MET A 66 -0.33 -0.93 -2.40
N ASN A 67 -1.20 -1.54 -1.59
CA ASN A 67 -1.26 -3.00 -1.43
C ASN A 67 -1.64 -3.72 -2.73
N LYS A 68 -2.63 -3.21 -3.48
CA LYS A 68 -3.07 -3.80 -4.76
C LYS A 68 -1.98 -3.73 -5.83
N THR A 69 -1.31 -2.59 -5.93
CA THR A 69 -0.24 -2.36 -6.92
C THR A 69 1.03 -3.12 -6.53
N ALA A 70 1.35 -3.21 -5.24
CA ALA A 70 2.47 -4.02 -4.74
C ALA A 70 2.31 -5.50 -5.07
N HIS A 71 1.10 -6.07 -4.85
CA HIS A 71 0.79 -7.46 -5.23
C HIS A 71 0.92 -7.73 -6.74
N ALA A 72 0.64 -6.73 -7.58
CA ALA A 72 0.70 -6.89 -9.02
C ALA A 72 2.13 -6.65 -9.57
N ALA A 73 2.86 -5.66 -9.06
CA ALA A 73 4.07 -5.14 -9.68
C ALA A 73 5.39 -5.45 -8.94
N LEU A 74 5.35 -5.85 -7.66
CA LEU A 74 6.55 -5.86 -6.82
C LEU A 74 6.96 -7.28 -6.39
N GLN A 75 8.28 -7.46 -6.19
CA GLN A 75 8.89 -8.70 -5.69
C GLN A 75 8.51 -8.96 -4.22
N GLU A 76 8.56 -10.23 -3.78
CA GLU A 76 8.12 -10.70 -2.45
C GLU A 76 8.61 -9.86 -1.25
N GLY A 77 9.80 -9.24 -1.35
CA GLY A 77 10.36 -8.38 -0.30
C GLY A 77 9.51 -7.13 -0.02
N LYS A 78 9.02 -6.44 -1.06
CA LYS A 78 8.19 -5.24 -0.90
C LYS A 78 6.79 -5.57 -0.35
N LEU A 79 6.28 -6.78 -0.62
CA LEU A 79 5.03 -7.26 -0.03
C LEU A 79 5.09 -7.42 1.50
N THR A 80 6.27 -7.74 2.02
CA THR A 80 6.46 -7.88 3.48
C THR A 80 6.45 -6.51 4.15
N GLN A 81 7.09 -5.52 3.53
CA GLN A 81 7.13 -4.14 4.02
C GLN A 81 5.75 -3.47 3.95
N GLU A 82 4.98 -3.70 2.88
CA GLU A 82 3.59 -3.21 2.77
C GLU A 82 2.67 -3.78 3.85
N LYS A 83 2.83 -5.07 4.18
CA LYS A 83 2.08 -5.68 5.29
C LYS A 83 2.46 -5.08 6.63
N ALA A 84 3.73 -4.75 6.86
CA ALA A 84 4.16 -4.06 8.08
C ALA A 84 3.49 -2.68 8.17
N LEU A 85 3.58 -1.88 7.10
CA LEU A 85 2.94 -0.56 7.01
C LEU A 85 1.44 -0.63 7.32
N ALA A 86 0.73 -1.59 6.73
CA ALA A 86 -0.70 -1.75 6.96
C ALA A 86 -1.03 -2.09 8.43
N ASN A 87 -0.21 -2.93 9.07
CA ASN A 87 -0.39 -3.30 10.48
C ASN A 87 -0.10 -2.11 11.41
N ASP A 88 0.99 -1.40 11.19
CA ASP A 88 1.37 -0.25 12.04
C ASP A 88 0.44 0.95 11.83
N TYR A 89 -0.11 1.12 10.62
CA TYR A 89 -1.20 2.05 10.36
C TYR A 89 -2.46 1.70 11.17
N GLN A 90 -2.89 0.44 11.16
CA GLN A 90 -4.04 -0.01 11.95
C GLN A 90 -3.80 0.18 13.46
N ALA A 91 -2.59 -0.11 13.94
CA ALA A 91 -2.20 0.11 15.33
C ALA A 91 -2.28 1.59 15.71
N TYR A 92 -1.74 2.48 14.88
CA TYR A 92 -1.79 3.93 15.09
C TYR A 92 -3.23 4.47 15.06
N MET A 93 -4.07 3.99 14.14
CA MET A 93 -5.47 4.41 14.07
C MET A 93 -6.31 3.95 15.27
N LYS A 94 -5.95 2.80 15.86
CA LYS A 94 -6.60 2.28 17.07
C LYS A 94 -6.12 3.00 18.33
N ASP A 95 -4.83 3.27 18.41
CA ASP A 95 -4.17 3.87 19.56
C ASP A 95 -3.05 4.83 19.10
N PRO A 96 -3.33 6.14 18.94
CA PRO A 96 -2.42 7.10 18.32
C PRO A 96 -1.35 7.59 19.30
N THR A 97 -0.56 6.66 19.85
CA THR A 97 0.60 6.94 20.69
C THR A 97 1.82 7.31 19.84
N ASP A 98 2.76 8.05 20.44
CA ASP A 98 4.05 8.37 19.80
C ASP A 98 4.79 7.11 19.34
N ALA A 99 4.70 6.02 20.10
CA ALA A 99 5.33 4.74 19.73
C ALA A 99 4.72 4.14 18.46
N ASN A 100 3.39 4.12 18.35
CA ASN A 100 2.72 3.61 17.14
C ASN A 100 2.96 4.54 15.94
N GLN A 101 3.03 5.86 16.18
CA GLN A 101 3.38 6.82 15.14
C GLN A 101 4.81 6.62 14.63
N GLN A 102 5.78 6.44 15.52
CA GLN A 102 7.19 6.22 15.13
C GLN A 102 7.37 4.95 14.30
N LYS A 103 6.66 3.87 14.65
CA LYS A 103 6.66 2.63 13.85
C LYS A 103 6.11 2.85 12.45
N LEU A 104 4.93 3.48 12.36
CA LEU A 104 4.31 3.83 11.07
C LEU A 104 5.23 4.70 10.20
N LEU A 105 5.90 5.70 10.79
CA LEU A 105 6.86 6.54 10.07
C LEU A 105 8.11 5.77 9.64
N ALA A 106 8.60 4.84 10.46
CA ALA A 106 9.75 3.99 10.11
C ALA A 106 9.43 3.08 8.91
N ASP A 107 8.23 2.49 8.87
CA ASP A 107 7.78 1.67 7.75
C ASP A 107 7.66 2.49 6.45
N LEU A 108 7.16 3.72 6.53
CA LEU A 108 7.12 4.63 5.38
C LEU A 108 8.53 4.94 4.85
N GLU A 109 9.47 5.28 5.73
CA GLU A 109 10.86 5.55 5.32
C GLU A 109 11.55 4.31 4.73
N ALA A 110 11.26 3.12 5.25
CA ALA A 110 11.77 1.86 4.73
C ALA A 110 11.26 1.57 3.30
N LEU A 111 9.99 1.89 3.01
CA LEU A 111 9.41 1.73 1.68
C LEU A 111 9.99 2.73 0.68
N LYS A 112 10.19 3.98 1.10
CA LYS A 112 10.77 5.06 0.30
C LYS A 112 12.22 4.81 -0.11
N SER A 113 12.95 4.06 0.71
CA SER A 113 14.36 3.70 0.49
C SER A 113 14.56 2.34 -0.21
N SER A 114 13.47 1.65 -0.58
CA SER A 114 13.46 0.34 -1.26
C SER A 114 13.32 0.42 -2.77
#